data_AF-A0AAU2RPH9-F1
#
_entry.id   AF-A0AAU2RPH9-F1
#
_cell.length_a   1.000
_cell.length_b   1.000
_cell.length_c   1.000
_cell.angle_alpha   90.00
_cell.angle_beta   90.00
_cell.angle_gamma   90.00
#
_symmetry.space_group_name_H-M   'P 1'
#
loop_
_entity.id
_entity.type
_entity.pdbx_description
1 polymer ?
#
loop_
_entity_poly.entity_id
_entity_poly.type
_entity_poly.pdbx_seq_one_letter_code
_entity_poly.pdbx_strand_id
1 'polypeptide(L)' 'MMEREEALQLAVAFLARSQRDDEPPLAIDAERVRENNGLLIVPYNSVQYFASRDPRQQLLAHPRRP' A
#
# COMPACT_ATOMS: atom_id res chain seq x y z
N MET A 1 -14.59 -18.73 -3.03
CA MET A 1 -13.42 -17.94 -2.64
C MET A 1 -13.37 -16.76 -3.59
N MET A 2 -13.16 -15.53 -3.11
CA MET A 2 -12.83 -14.44 -4.03
C MET A 2 -11.44 -14.71 -4.61
N GLU A 3 -11.29 -14.58 -5.92
CA GLU A 3 -9.98 -14.73 -6.55
C GLU A 3 -9.11 -13.50 -6.23
N ARG A 4 -7.79 -13.68 -6.19
CA ARG A 4 -6.82 -12.62 -5.83
C ARG A 4 -7.03 -11.33 -6.61
N GLU A 5 -7.37 -11.43 -7.89
CA GLU A 5 -7.64 -10.29 -8.76
C GLU A 5 -8.91 -9.53 -8.36
N GLU A 6 -9.96 -10.24 -7.96
CA GLU A 6 -11.21 -9.64 -7.49
C GLU A 6 -10.99 -8.89 -6.16
N ALA A 7 -10.25 -9.50 -5.23
CA ALA A 7 -9.87 -8.86 -3.97
C ALA A 7 -9.00 -7.61 -4.19
N LEU A 8 -8.10 -7.64 -5.18
CA LEU A 8 -7.29 -6.47 -5.53
C LEU A 8 -8.13 -5.36 -6.14
N GLN A 9 -9.04 -5.67 -7.07
CA GLN A 9 -9.94 -4.67 -7.65
C GLN A 9 -10.83 -4.02 -6.59
N LEU A 10 -11.31 -4.81 -5.62
CA LEU A 10 -12.07 -4.27 -4.49
C LEU A 10 -11.22 -3.29 -3.65
N ALA A 11 -9.96 -3.62 -3.39
CA ALA A 11 -9.05 -2.73 -2.66
C ALA A 11 -8.77 -1.43 -3.43
N VAL A 12 -8.61 -1.49 -4.77
CA VAL A 12 -8.46 -0.31 -5.64
C VAL A 12 -9.70 0.57 -5.55
N ALA A 13 -10.88 -0.02 -5.70
CA ALA A 13 -12.15 0.71 -5.65
C ALA A 13 -12.39 1.34 -4.28
N PHE A 14 -12.02 0.64 -3.20
CA PHE A 14 -12.07 1.16 -1.84
C PHE A 14 -11.17 2.39 -1.69
N LEU A 15 -9.91 2.31 -2.14
CA LEU A 15 -8.96 3.42 -2.05
C LEU A 15 -9.46 4.66 -2.80
N ALA A 16 -9.94 4.48 -4.03
CA ALA A 16 -10.49 5.57 -4.84
C ALA A 16 -11.72 6.24 -4.20
N ARG A 17 -12.56 5.46 -3.51
CA ARG A 17 -13.74 5.98 -2.81
C ARG A 17 -13.41 6.67 -1.49
N SER A 18 -12.37 6.22 -0.81
CA SER A 18 -11.96 6.76 0.50
C SER A 18 -11.12 8.02 0.41
N GLN A 19 -10.49 8.25 -0.74
CA GLN A 19 -9.65 9.41 -0.97
C GLN A 19 -10.44 10.72 -0.96
N ARG A 20 -9.99 11.70 -0.18
CA ARG A 20 -10.57 13.04 -0.12
C ARG A 20 -9.88 13.99 -1.10
N ASP A 21 -10.59 15.04 -1.51
CA ASP A 21 -10.07 16.05 -2.46
C ASP A 21 -8.85 16.82 -1.94
N ASP A 22 -8.69 16.93 -0.61
CA ASP A 22 -7.57 17.63 0.04
C ASP A 22 -6.36 16.73 0.31
N GLU A 23 -6.48 15.42 0.07
CA GLU A 23 -5.39 14.46 0.25
C GLU A 23 -4.52 14.33 -1.00
N PRO A 24 -3.22 14.05 -0.85
CA PRO A 24 -2.36 13.78 -1.99
C PRO A 24 -2.86 12.54 -2.77
N PRO A 25 -2.62 12.47 -4.09
CA PRO A 25 -2.90 11.28 -4.90
C PRO A 25 -2.35 10.01 -4.26
N LEU A 26 -3.21 9.05 -3.94
CA LEU A 26 -2.82 7.75 -3.39
C LEU A 26 -2.70 6.72 -4.52
N ALA A 27 -1.76 5.79 -4.36
CA ALA A 27 -1.55 4.66 -5.26
C ALA A 27 -1.23 3.39 -4.47
N ILE A 28 -1.51 2.24 -5.09
CA ILE A 28 -1.19 0.93 -4.52
C ILE A 28 0.26 0.57 -4.84
N ASP A 29 0.97 0.04 -3.84
CA ASP A 29 2.31 -0.52 -4.00
C ASP A 29 2.20 -1.97 -4.51
N ALA A 30 1.99 -2.12 -5.83
CA ALA A 30 1.75 -3.42 -6.46
C ALA A 30 2.86 -4.45 -6.17
N GLU A 31 4.11 -4.00 -6.05
CA GLU A 31 5.27 -4.85 -5.73
C GLU A 31 5.24 -5.41 -4.30
N ARG A 32 4.50 -4.76 -3.39
CA ARG A 32 4.37 -5.19 -1.98
C ARG A 32 3.03 -5.86 -1.68
N VAL A 33 2.18 -6.05 -2.69
CA VAL A 33 0.94 -6.82 -2.55
C VAL A 33 1.29 -8.27 -2.26
N ARG A 34 0.82 -8.79 -1.13
CA ARG A 34 1.08 -10.17 -0.70
C ARG A 34 -0.14 -10.80 -0.06
N GLU A 35 -0.22 -12.10 -0.18
CA GLU A 35 -1.22 -12.90 0.52
C GLU A 35 -0.60 -13.51 1.78
N ASN A 36 -1.33 -13.49 2.89
CA ASN A 36 -0.93 -14.14 4.13
C ASN A 36 -2.17 -14.71 4.83
N ASN A 37 -2.20 -16.01 5.09
CA ASN A 37 -3.31 -16.70 5.77
C ASN A 37 -4.70 -16.40 5.16
N GLY A 38 -4.81 -16.39 3.83
CA GLY A 38 -6.06 -16.09 3.13
C GLY A 38 -6.48 -14.62 3.16
N LEU A 39 -5.61 -13.72 3.64
CA LEU A 39 -5.80 -12.27 3.59
C LEU A 39 -4.91 -11.67 2.52
N LEU A 40 -5.50 -10.89 1.62
CA LEU A 40 -4.75 -10.06 0.67
C LEU A 40 -4.36 -8.74 1.34
N ILE A 41 -3.07 -8.52 1.53
CA ILE A 41 -2.52 -7.28 2.06
C ILE A 41 -2.15 -6.41 0.86
N VAL A 42 -2.83 -5.26 0.73
CA VAL A 42 -2.65 -4.30 -0.37
C VAL A 42 -2.16 -2.97 0.21
N PRO A 43 -0.83 -2.75 0.28
CA PRO A 43 -0.29 -1.48 0.78
C PRO A 43 -0.56 -0.35 -0.22
N TYR A 44 -0.87 0.84 0.30
CA TYR A 44 -0.99 2.05 -0.49
C TYR A 44 -0.25 3.21 0.16
N ASN A 45 0.15 4.19 -0.63
CA ASN A 45 0.75 5.45 -0.15
C ASN A 45 0.56 6.55 -1.20
N SER A 46 1.00 7.76 -0.90
CA SER A 46 0.99 8.85 -1.87
C SER A 46 1.91 8.57 -3.06
N VAL A 47 1.52 9.02 -4.24
CA VAL A 47 2.36 8.97 -5.46
C VAL A 47 3.71 9.66 -5.23
N GLN A 48 3.71 10.74 -4.45
CA GLN A 48 4.91 11.49 -4.07
C GLN A 48 5.88 10.64 -3.22
N TYR A 49 5.35 9.81 -2.32
CA TYR A 49 6.14 8.86 -1.54
C TYR A 49 6.78 7.80 -2.44
N PHE A 50 6.06 7.30 -3.45
CA PHE A 50 6.65 6.36 -4.42
C PHE A 50 7.72 7.00 -5.30
N ALA A 51 7.53 8.26 -5.70
CA ALA A 51 8.51 9.00 -6.49
C ALA A 51 9.81 9.32 -5.72
N SER A 52 9.70 9.52 -4.40
CA SER A 52 10.84 9.80 -3.51
C SER A 52 11.41 8.54 -2.83
N ARG A 53 10.93 7.35 -3.21
CA ARG A 53 11.30 6.05 -2.62
C ARG A 53 12.78 5.74 -2.86
N ASP A 54 13.65 6.26 -1.99
CA ASP A 54 15.00 5.71 -1.80
C ASP A 54 14.90 4.51 -0.83
N PRO A 55 15.21 3.28 -1.29
CA PRO A 55 15.15 2.08 -0.44
C PRO A 55 15.97 2.18 0.85
N ARG A 56 16.99 3.04 0.89
CA ARG A 56 17.88 3.25 2.05
C ARG A 56 17.25 4.15 3.11
N GLN A 57 16.27 4.98 2.73
CA GLN A 57 15.54 5.87 3.65
C GLN A 57 14.33 5.18 4.30
N GLN A 58 13.93 4.00 3.80
CA GLN A 58 12.78 3.23 4.31
C GLN A 58 13.17 2.20 5.39
N LEU A 59 14.43 2.11 5.78
CA LEU A 59 14.80 1.47 7.03
C LEU A 59 14.30 2.35 8.17
N LEU A 60 13.06 2.10 8.62
CA LEU A 60 12.73 2.21 10.04
C LEU A 60 13.61 1.17 10.75
N ALA A 61 14.90 1.46 10.87
CA ALA A 61 15.72 0.89 11.90
C ALA A 61 15.02 1.35 13.18
N HIS A 62 14.22 0.48 13.76
CA HIS A 62 13.92 0.55 15.16
C HIS A 62 15.27 0.22 15.82
N PRO A 63 16.05 1.20 16.34
CA PRO A 63 17.07 0.81 17.29
C PRO A 63 16.26 0.16 18.40
N ARG A 64 16.43 -1.15 18.59
CA ARG A 64 16.07 -1.76 19.86
C ARG A 64 16.84 -0.94 20.90
N ARG A 65 16.12 -0.09 21.62
CA ARG A 65 16.72 0.64 22.75
C ARG A 65 17.21 -0.44 23.72
N PRO A 66 18.44 -0.30 24.23
CA PRO A 66 18.99 -1.22 25.24
C PRO A 66 18.14 -1.21 26.51
#